data_AF-A0A815SLQ1-F1
#
_entry.id   AF-A0A815SLQ1-F1
#
_cell.length_a   1.000
_cell.length_b   1.000
_cell.length_c   1.000
_cell.angle_alpha   90.00
_cell.angle_beta   90.00
_cell.angle_gamma   90.00
#
_symmetry.space_group_name_H-M   'P 1'
#
loop_
_entity.id
_entity.type
_entity.pdbx_description
1 polymer ?
#
loop_
_entity_poly.entity_id
_entity_poly.type
_entity_poly.pdbx_seq_one_letter_code
_entity_poly.pdbx_strand_id
1 'polypeptide(L)'
;AAIDDIMGWCSLAIAGAFAKGSGIVGLWVVLISIGYIIFMFTVVKYTIRFVHNFFIRREDEMNVFFLIGVFLMLIASAFFCEVLGIHSFFGAFIAGIICPKSGRFNTELFPKIELVTNQLLLPLFFASSGMRTSLGSLNDSFYGGITVLIFAVATLAKFLPAFIMTKIMIRESWKFAGAVGILMNTRGLVELIALNIGLQLNILSPRLFTMLIIMALVTTFITCPLLWLVYLRTYKPDPPLLGNTSTSKVNFPGRSYLRTHLPSTRIHNTSSNAPAITGRHNQPLRPTFSTISKY
;
A
#
# COMPACT_ATOMS: atom_id res chain seq x y z
N ALA A 1 5.64 -9.79 -1.79
CA ALA A 1 4.60 -8.92 -2.36
C ALA A 1 4.93 -8.59 -3.81
N ALA A 2 5.77 -7.60 -4.15
CA ALA A 2 5.99 -7.20 -5.55
C ALA A 2 6.38 -8.34 -6.52
N ILE A 3 7.27 -9.25 -6.11
CA ILE A 3 7.66 -10.41 -6.93
C ILE A 3 6.49 -11.40 -7.08
N ASP A 4 5.70 -11.62 -6.02
CA ASP A 4 4.50 -12.46 -6.05
C ASP A 4 3.46 -11.90 -7.03
N ASP A 5 3.27 -10.57 -7.01
CA ASP A 5 2.38 -9.88 -7.94
C ASP A 5 2.84 -10.08 -9.39
N ILE A 6 4.12 -9.85 -9.69
CA ILE A 6 4.68 -10.05 -11.05
C ILE A 6 4.46 -11.49 -11.53
N MET A 7 4.75 -12.47 -10.68
CA MET A 7 4.55 -13.89 -11.01
C MET A 7 3.07 -14.22 -11.23
N GLY A 8 2.18 -13.66 -10.41
CA GLY A 8 0.73 -13.82 -10.56
C GLY A 8 0.22 -13.25 -11.88
N TRP A 9 0.69 -12.05 -12.26
CA TRP A 9 0.34 -11.42 -13.53
C TRP A 9 0.87 -12.21 -14.74
N CYS A 10 2.11 -12.72 -14.68
CA CYS A 10 2.65 -13.62 -15.70
C CYS A 10 1.80 -14.88 -15.84
N SER A 11 1.40 -15.49 -14.72
CA SER A 11 0.55 -16.69 -14.71
C SER A 11 -0.83 -16.43 -15.32
N LEU A 12 -1.45 -15.31 -14.99
CA LEU A 12 -2.74 -14.90 -15.55
C LEU A 12 -2.64 -14.64 -17.07
N ALA A 13 -1.55 -14.01 -17.52
CA ALA A 13 -1.30 -13.77 -18.94
C ALA A 13 -1.15 -15.09 -19.72
N ILE A 14 -0.39 -16.04 -19.18
CA ILE A 14 -0.23 -17.38 -19.76
C ILE A 14 -1.59 -18.11 -19.82
N ALA A 15 -2.36 -18.10 -18.74
CA ALA A 15 -3.69 -18.72 -18.70
C ALA A 15 -4.65 -18.09 -19.73
N GLY A 16 -4.62 -16.76 -19.88
CA GLY A 16 -5.39 -16.05 -20.89
C GLY A 16 -4.97 -16.36 -22.33
N ALA A 17 -3.67 -16.56 -22.57
CA ALA A 17 -3.16 -16.96 -23.88
C ALA A 17 -3.66 -18.36 -24.27
N PHE A 18 -3.66 -19.32 -23.33
CA PHE A 18 -4.22 -20.65 -23.57
C PHE A 18 -5.73 -20.63 -23.84
N ALA A 19 -6.48 -19.77 -23.13
CA ALA A 19 -7.93 -19.68 -23.30
C ALA A 19 -8.37 -19.14 -24.68
N LYS A 20 -7.59 -18.29 -25.34
CA LYS A 20 -7.96 -17.63 -26.61
C LYS A 20 -7.57 -18.39 -27.88
N GLY A 21 -6.81 -19.48 -27.79
CA GLY A 21 -6.63 -20.49 -28.85
C GLY A 21 -6.06 -20.04 -30.22
N SER A 22 -5.71 -18.77 -30.43
CA SER A 22 -5.32 -18.24 -31.74
C SER A 22 -4.00 -17.46 -31.68
N GLY A 23 -2.90 -18.15 -32.01
CA GLY A 23 -1.53 -17.61 -31.90
C GLY A 23 -1.29 -16.35 -32.74
N ILE A 24 -1.93 -16.23 -33.92
CA ILE A 24 -1.73 -15.07 -34.79
C ILE A 24 -2.37 -13.80 -34.18
N VAL A 25 -3.60 -13.90 -33.66
CA VAL A 25 -4.30 -12.78 -33.02
C VAL A 25 -3.58 -12.38 -31.74
N GLY A 26 -3.09 -13.36 -30.97
CA GLY A 26 -2.26 -13.11 -29.80
C GLY A 26 -0.99 -12.33 -30.11
N LEU A 27 -0.27 -12.70 -31.18
CA LEU A 27 0.93 -11.99 -31.62
C LEU A 27 0.63 -10.53 -32.00
N TRP A 28 -0.45 -10.29 -32.75
CA TRP A 28 -0.90 -8.95 -33.12
C TRP A 28 -1.21 -8.10 -31.88
N VAL A 29 -1.95 -8.64 -30.91
CA VAL A 29 -2.26 -7.95 -29.66
C VAL A 29 -0.99 -7.61 -28.88
N VAL A 30 -0.01 -8.52 -28.81
CA VAL A 30 1.27 -8.26 -28.14
C VAL A 30 2.04 -7.13 -28.82
N LEU A 31 2.15 -7.14 -30.15
CA LEU A 31 2.86 -6.09 -30.89
C LEU A 31 2.19 -4.72 -30.71
N ILE A 32 0.87 -4.66 -30.80
CA ILE A 32 0.11 -3.43 -30.59
C ILE A 32 0.23 -2.95 -29.13
N SER A 33 0.25 -3.87 -28.16
CA SER A 33 0.46 -3.54 -26.75
C SER A 33 1.82 -2.86 -26.52
N ILE A 34 2.88 -3.37 -27.16
CA ILE A 34 4.22 -2.76 -27.09
C ILE A 34 4.19 -1.36 -27.70
N GLY A 35 3.59 -1.21 -28.88
CA GLY A 35 3.43 0.10 -29.54
C GLY A 35 2.67 1.10 -28.67
N TYR A 36 1.58 0.66 -28.03
CA TYR A 36 0.80 1.47 -27.10
C TYR A 36 1.61 1.91 -25.87
N ILE A 37 2.38 1.00 -25.26
CA ILE A 37 3.26 1.33 -24.14
C ILE A 37 4.29 2.38 -24.56
N ILE A 38 4.95 2.20 -25.72
CA ILE A 38 5.92 3.16 -26.23
C ILE A 38 5.27 4.53 -26.46
N PHE A 39 4.10 4.56 -27.11
CA PHE A 39 3.34 5.79 -27.35
C PHE A 39 2.99 6.52 -26.04
N MET A 40 2.50 5.80 -25.04
CA MET A 40 2.16 6.35 -23.73
C MET A 40 3.40 6.93 -23.03
N PHE A 41 4.52 6.19 -23.00
CA PHE A 41 5.75 6.63 -22.34
C PHE A 41 6.50 7.75 -23.08
N THR A 42 6.25 7.94 -24.36
CA THR A 42 6.82 9.02 -25.17
C THR A 42 5.83 10.16 -25.30
N VAL A 43 4.92 10.11 -26.27
CA VAL A 43 4.03 11.21 -26.66
C VAL A 43 3.23 11.73 -25.47
N VAL A 44 2.54 10.83 -24.75
CA VAL A 44 1.61 11.24 -23.69
C VAL A 44 2.38 11.78 -22.48
N LYS A 45 3.45 11.10 -22.06
CA LYS A 45 4.33 11.58 -20.97
C LYS A 45 4.96 12.94 -21.26
N TYR A 46 5.45 13.16 -22.48
CA TYR A 46 6.01 14.45 -22.88
C TYR A 46 4.93 15.54 -22.93
N THR A 47 3.74 15.21 -23.43
CA THR A 47 2.61 16.15 -23.48
C THR A 47 2.19 16.59 -22.08
N ILE A 48 2.02 15.67 -21.13
CA ILE A 48 1.66 16.02 -19.74
C ILE A 48 2.74 16.90 -19.11
N ARG A 49 4.02 16.56 -19.29
CA ARG A 49 5.12 17.37 -18.75
C ARG A 49 5.16 18.76 -19.36
N PHE A 50 4.93 18.88 -20.67
CA PHE A 50 4.87 20.15 -21.37
C PHE A 50 3.72 21.02 -20.84
N VAL A 51 2.51 20.46 -20.77
CA VAL A 51 1.31 21.13 -20.24
C VAL A 51 1.53 21.54 -18.77
N HIS A 52 2.02 20.62 -17.94
CA HIS A 52 2.33 20.87 -16.54
C HIS A 52 3.30 22.06 -16.38
N ASN A 53 4.39 22.09 -17.15
CA ASN A 53 5.38 23.18 -17.08
C ASN A 53 4.85 24.50 -17.65
N PHE A 54 3.91 24.46 -18.60
CA PHE A 54 3.32 25.65 -19.20
C PHE A 54 2.30 26.32 -18.29
N PHE A 55 1.40 25.55 -17.65
CA PHE A 55 0.32 26.07 -16.81
C PHE A 55 0.78 26.42 -15.38
N ILE A 56 1.64 25.62 -14.75
CA ILE A 56 2.05 25.87 -13.34
C ILE A 56 3.02 27.05 -13.22
N ARG A 57 3.69 27.46 -14.30
CA ARG A 57 4.52 28.67 -14.30
C ARG A 57 3.72 29.97 -14.31
N ARG A 58 2.40 29.93 -14.58
CA ARG A 58 1.58 31.13 -14.81
C ARG A 58 0.53 31.41 -13.74
N GLU A 59 0.08 30.42 -12.97
CA GLU A 59 -0.97 30.59 -11.96
C GLU A 59 -0.58 29.94 -10.62
N ASP A 60 -0.94 30.59 -9.51
CA ASP A 60 -0.66 30.11 -8.15
C ASP A 60 -1.57 28.95 -7.69
N GLU A 61 -2.69 28.73 -8.37
CA GLU A 61 -3.64 27.64 -8.09
C GLU A 61 -3.61 26.55 -9.18
N MET A 62 -3.76 25.28 -8.78
CA MET A 62 -3.89 24.20 -9.75
C MET A 62 -5.25 24.26 -10.44
N ASN A 63 -5.23 24.55 -11.74
CA ASN A 63 -6.43 24.77 -12.51
C ASN A 63 -7.28 23.48 -12.60
N VAL A 64 -8.59 23.56 -12.30
CA VAL A 64 -9.53 22.42 -12.32
C VAL A 64 -9.54 21.71 -13.68
N PHE A 65 -9.28 22.44 -14.76
CA PHE A 65 -9.13 21.89 -16.11
C PHE A 65 -8.01 20.85 -16.24
N PHE A 66 -6.91 21.01 -15.50
CA PHE A 66 -5.81 20.04 -15.50
C PHE A 66 -6.22 18.71 -14.83
N LEU A 67 -6.95 18.79 -13.70
CA LEU A 67 -7.52 17.62 -13.02
C LEU A 67 -8.48 16.86 -13.94
N ILE A 68 -9.38 17.57 -14.62
CA ILE A 68 -10.30 16.99 -15.59
C ILE A 68 -9.52 16.34 -16.75
N GLY A 69 -8.47 16.99 -17.24
CA GLY A 69 -7.61 16.45 -18.29
C GLY A 69 -6.92 15.14 -17.91
N VAL A 70 -6.39 15.04 -16.68
CA VAL A 70 -5.78 13.80 -16.16
C VAL A 70 -6.82 12.68 -16.03
N PHE A 71 -8.02 12.99 -15.53
CA PHE A 71 -9.11 12.01 -15.44
C PHE A 71 -9.57 11.53 -16.82
N LEU A 72 -9.76 12.45 -17.78
CA LEU A 72 -10.12 12.10 -19.16
C LEU A 72 -9.04 11.26 -19.82
N MET A 73 -7.76 11.58 -19.61
CA MET A 73 -6.65 10.76 -20.08
C MET A 73 -6.70 9.35 -19.48
N LEU A 74 -6.97 9.21 -18.18
CA LEU A 74 -7.07 7.90 -17.53
C LEU A 74 -8.21 7.06 -18.14
N ILE A 75 -9.39 7.65 -18.34
CA ILE A 75 -10.54 6.97 -18.94
C ILE A 75 -10.27 6.63 -20.41
N ALA A 76 -9.72 7.56 -21.19
CA ALA A 76 -9.37 7.34 -22.58
C ALA A 76 -8.33 6.22 -22.72
N SER A 77 -7.33 6.20 -21.85
CA SER A 77 -6.29 5.17 -21.81
C SER A 77 -6.87 3.79 -21.50
N ALA A 78 -7.78 3.70 -20.52
CA ALA A 78 -8.51 2.46 -20.21
C ALA A 78 -9.36 1.99 -21.39
N PHE A 79 -10.07 2.91 -22.05
CA PHE A 79 -10.90 2.63 -23.22
C PHE A 79 -10.08 2.13 -24.41
N PHE A 80 -8.97 2.81 -24.75
CA PHE A 80 -8.10 2.38 -25.83
C PHE A 80 -7.51 0.99 -25.56
N CYS A 81 -7.09 0.69 -24.34
CA CYS A 81 -6.62 -0.67 -24.02
C CYS A 81 -7.69 -1.74 -24.30
N GLU A 82 -8.94 -1.49 -23.89
CA GLU A 82 -10.05 -2.43 -24.12
C GLU A 82 -10.29 -2.66 -25.62
N VAL A 83 -10.26 -1.59 -26.43
CA VAL A 83 -10.39 -1.66 -27.90
C VAL A 83 -9.24 -2.45 -28.53
N LEU A 84 -8.03 -2.35 -27.97
CA LEU A 84 -6.85 -3.09 -28.43
C LEU A 84 -6.85 -4.57 -27.97
N GLY A 85 -7.87 -5.02 -27.24
CA GLY A 85 -7.97 -6.39 -26.73
C GLY A 85 -7.14 -6.66 -25.48
N ILE A 86 -6.67 -5.59 -24.81
CA ILE A 86 -5.97 -5.61 -23.52
C ILE A 86 -6.98 -5.22 -22.44
N HIS A 87 -6.93 -5.84 -21.27
CA HIS A 87 -7.84 -5.47 -20.19
C HIS A 87 -7.64 -4.00 -19.77
N SER A 88 -8.72 -3.21 -19.73
CA SER A 88 -8.76 -1.77 -19.40
C SER A 88 -7.96 -1.34 -18.16
N PHE A 89 -7.85 -2.21 -17.16
CA PHE A 89 -6.98 -2.02 -15.98
C PHE A 89 -5.55 -1.60 -16.35
N PHE A 90 -4.93 -2.25 -17.35
CA PHE A 90 -3.56 -1.95 -17.76
C PHE A 90 -3.44 -0.55 -18.37
N GLY A 91 -4.48 -0.09 -19.08
CA GLY A 91 -4.53 1.28 -19.60
C GLY A 91 -4.52 2.31 -18.48
N ALA A 92 -5.48 2.21 -17.56
CA ALA A 92 -5.54 3.09 -16.39
C ALA A 92 -4.25 3.06 -15.56
N PHE A 93 -3.64 1.88 -15.40
CA PHE A 93 -2.37 1.71 -14.69
C PHE A 93 -1.20 2.43 -15.36
N ILE A 94 -1.04 2.27 -16.69
CA ILE A 94 0.01 2.95 -17.45
C ILE A 94 -0.19 4.48 -17.40
N ALA A 95 -1.43 4.96 -17.55
CA ALA A 95 -1.75 6.38 -17.40
C ALA A 95 -1.34 6.92 -16.01
N GLY A 96 -1.62 6.17 -14.94
CA GLY A 96 -1.20 6.49 -13.58
C GLY A 96 0.32 6.52 -13.38
N ILE A 97 1.07 5.60 -14.00
CA ILE A 97 2.55 5.59 -13.93
C ILE A 97 3.17 6.82 -14.59
N ILE A 98 2.58 7.26 -15.70
CA ILE A 98 3.07 8.38 -16.51
C ILE A 98 2.81 9.73 -15.85
N CYS A 99 1.79 9.80 -14.99
CA CYS A 99 1.48 11.01 -14.24
C CYS A 99 2.68 11.52 -13.42
N PRO A 100 2.94 12.84 -13.42
CA PRO A 100 4.09 13.42 -12.73
C PRO A 100 3.95 13.22 -11.22
N LYS A 101 4.96 12.62 -10.58
CA LYS A 101 4.98 12.33 -9.14
C LYS A 101 5.51 13.47 -8.27
N SER A 102 5.93 14.57 -8.88
CA SER A 102 6.57 15.70 -8.20
C SER A 102 5.77 17.00 -8.40
N GLY A 103 5.94 17.93 -7.47
CA GLY A 103 5.27 19.23 -7.51
C GLY A 103 3.81 19.16 -7.06
N ARG A 104 3.00 20.11 -7.53
CA ARG A 104 1.61 20.32 -7.10
C ARG A 104 0.68 19.12 -7.38
N PHE A 105 1.04 18.25 -8.32
CA PHE A 105 0.30 16.99 -8.59
C PHE A 105 0.19 16.13 -7.32
N ASN A 106 1.28 15.98 -6.57
CA ASN A 106 1.29 15.13 -5.38
C ASN A 106 0.63 15.79 -4.16
N THR A 107 0.67 17.13 -4.06
CA THR A 107 0.13 17.84 -2.90
C THR A 107 -1.35 18.19 -3.04
N GLU A 108 -1.86 18.38 -4.26
CA GLU A 108 -3.24 18.84 -4.48
C GLU A 108 -4.10 17.82 -5.23
N LEU A 109 -3.55 17.08 -6.20
CA LEU A 109 -4.31 16.13 -7.02
C LEU A 109 -4.44 14.78 -6.33
N PHE A 110 -3.32 14.27 -5.84
CA PHE A 110 -3.26 12.95 -5.22
C PHE A 110 -4.23 12.81 -4.03
N PRO A 111 -4.32 13.75 -3.07
CA PRO A 111 -5.27 13.63 -1.96
C PRO A 111 -6.74 13.63 -2.41
N LYS A 112 -7.07 14.37 -3.48
CA LYS A 112 -8.44 14.41 -4.04
C LYS A 112 -8.79 13.08 -4.72
N ILE A 113 -7.88 12.53 -5.52
CA ILE A 113 -8.06 11.22 -6.16
C ILE A 113 -8.12 10.12 -5.11
N GLU A 114 -7.25 10.16 -4.10
CA GLU A 114 -7.22 9.22 -2.99
C GLU A 114 -8.53 9.24 -2.22
N LEU A 115 -9.07 10.43 -1.91
CA LEU A 115 -10.35 10.57 -1.22
C LEU A 115 -11.49 9.94 -2.01
N VAL A 116 -11.61 10.25 -3.31
CA VAL A 116 -12.65 9.65 -4.18
C VAL A 116 -12.46 8.13 -4.30
N THR A 117 -11.21 7.68 -4.41
CA THR A 117 -10.91 6.26 -4.56
C THR A 117 -11.26 5.49 -3.29
N ASN A 118 -10.82 5.96 -2.13
CA ASN A 118 -10.99 5.26 -0.86
C ASN A 118 -12.44 5.34 -0.33
N GLN A 119 -13.13 6.47 -0.54
CA GLN A 119 -14.48 6.66 0.00
C GLN A 119 -15.58 6.13 -0.94
N LEU A 120 -15.34 6.10 -2.26
CA LEU A 120 -16.38 5.77 -3.23
C LEU A 120 -16.01 4.58 -4.11
N LEU A 121 -14.89 4.63 -4.84
CA LEU A 121 -14.56 3.60 -5.84
C LEU A 121 -14.22 2.25 -5.19
N LEU A 122 -13.48 2.26 -4.08
CA LEU A 122 -13.04 1.06 -3.40
C LEU A 122 -14.21 0.30 -2.75
N PRO A 123 -15.10 0.93 -1.95
CA PRO A 123 -16.30 0.27 -1.45
C PRO A 123 -17.20 -0.28 -2.57
N LEU A 124 -17.37 0.48 -3.65
CA LEU A 124 -18.16 0.05 -4.80
C LEU A 124 -17.52 -1.14 -5.53
N PHE A 125 -16.20 -1.17 -5.66
CA PHE A 125 -15.46 -2.30 -6.20
C PHE A 125 -15.67 -3.57 -5.36
N PHE A 126 -15.57 -3.46 -4.04
CA PHE A 126 -15.83 -4.61 -3.15
C PHE A 126 -17.29 -5.05 -3.19
N ALA A 127 -18.25 -4.12 -3.21
CA ALA A 127 -19.68 -4.44 -3.32
C ALA A 127 -20.00 -5.15 -4.64
N SER A 128 -19.49 -4.64 -5.77
CA SER A 128 -19.71 -5.25 -7.08
C SER A 128 -19.08 -6.65 -7.22
N SER A 129 -17.87 -6.84 -6.67
CA SER A 129 -17.22 -8.16 -6.61
C SER A 129 -17.98 -9.12 -5.70
N GLY A 130 -18.49 -8.63 -4.56
CA GLY A 130 -19.32 -9.39 -3.64
C GLY A 130 -20.66 -9.82 -4.25
N MET A 131 -21.34 -8.95 -5.00
CA MET A 131 -22.60 -9.30 -5.68
C MET A 131 -22.43 -10.40 -6.74
N ARG A 132 -21.24 -10.54 -7.34
CA ARG A 132 -20.92 -11.64 -8.26
C ARG A 132 -20.66 -12.96 -7.55
N THR A 133 -20.47 -12.94 -6.23
CA THR A 133 -20.17 -14.10 -5.40
C THR A 133 -21.46 -14.80 -4.99
N SER A 134 -21.70 -16.02 -5.47
CA SER A 134 -22.91 -16.78 -5.17
C SER A 134 -22.65 -17.82 -4.08
N LEU A 135 -22.95 -17.49 -2.83
CA LEU A 135 -22.82 -18.43 -1.69
C LEU A 135 -23.70 -19.68 -1.87
N GLY A 136 -24.88 -19.54 -2.48
CA GLY A 136 -25.78 -20.66 -2.74
C GLY A 136 -25.18 -21.73 -3.66
N SER A 137 -24.19 -21.37 -4.48
CA SER A 137 -23.48 -22.33 -5.34
C SER A 137 -22.57 -23.29 -4.57
N LEU A 138 -22.35 -23.04 -3.27
CA LEU A 138 -21.49 -23.81 -2.36
C LEU A 138 -22.27 -24.57 -1.28
N ASN A 139 -23.62 -24.55 -1.33
CA ASN A 139 -24.44 -25.24 -0.32
C ASN A 139 -24.27 -26.76 -0.31
N ASP A 140 -23.78 -27.34 -1.40
CA ASP A 140 -23.39 -28.74 -1.42
C ASP A 140 -22.14 -28.94 -0.55
N SER A 141 -22.22 -29.88 0.39
CA SER A 141 -21.11 -30.28 1.28
C SER A 141 -19.83 -30.59 0.50
N PHE A 142 -19.95 -31.13 -0.71
CA PHE A 142 -18.81 -31.37 -1.59
C PHE A 142 -18.08 -30.09 -1.99
N TYR A 143 -18.80 -29.06 -2.44
CA TYR A 143 -18.21 -27.78 -2.84
C TYR A 143 -17.72 -26.96 -1.64
N GLY A 144 -18.39 -27.08 -0.49
CA GLY A 144 -17.89 -26.54 0.78
C GLY A 144 -16.55 -27.16 1.17
N GLY A 145 -16.43 -28.49 1.08
CA GLY A 145 -15.18 -29.21 1.34
C GLY A 145 -14.03 -28.78 0.41
N ILE A 146 -14.31 -28.63 -0.89
CA ILE A 146 -13.31 -28.10 -1.85
C ILE A 146 -12.86 -26.69 -1.47
N THR A 147 -13.78 -25.83 -1.00
CA THR A 147 -13.44 -24.46 -0.60
C THR A 147 -12.47 -24.46 0.59
N VAL A 148 -12.72 -25.31 1.59
CA VAL A 148 -11.81 -25.48 2.74
C VAL A 148 -10.47 -26.04 2.31
N LEU A 149 -10.46 -27.00 1.37
CA LEU A 149 -9.23 -27.55 0.81
C LEU A 149 -8.41 -26.48 0.09
N ILE A 150 -9.05 -25.66 -0.77
CA ILE A 150 -8.40 -24.54 -1.45
C ILE A 150 -7.81 -23.56 -0.42
N PHE A 151 -8.57 -23.22 0.62
CA PHE A 151 -8.09 -22.37 1.70
C PHE A 151 -6.85 -22.94 2.40
N ALA A 152 -6.88 -24.22 2.78
CA ALA A 152 -5.78 -24.88 3.45
C ALA A 152 -4.53 -24.95 2.56
N VAL A 153 -4.69 -25.39 1.32
CA VAL A 153 -3.58 -25.50 0.36
C VAL A 153 -3.00 -24.13 0.04
N ALA A 154 -3.83 -23.13 -0.24
CA ALA A 154 -3.36 -21.77 -0.53
C ALA A 154 -2.63 -21.15 0.65
N THR A 155 -3.13 -21.37 1.87
CA THR A 155 -2.52 -20.85 3.09
C THR A 155 -1.16 -21.48 3.35
N LEU A 156 -1.08 -22.83 3.25
CA LEU A 156 0.16 -23.56 3.44
C LEU A 156 1.19 -23.23 2.35
N ALA A 157 0.76 -23.14 1.10
CA ALA A 157 1.63 -22.83 -0.04
C ALA A 157 2.30 -21.46 0.09
N LYS A 158 1.67 -20.48 0.73
CA LYS A 158 2.29 -19.16 0.99
C LYS A 158 3.02 -19.08 2.34
N PHE A 159 2.44 -19.66 3.39
CA PHE A 159 2.99 -19.57 4.74
C PHE A 159 4.32 -20.32 4.86
N LEU A 160 4.35 -21.59 4.42
CA LEU A 160 5.45 -22.50 4.67
C LEU A 160 6.77 -22.06 4.00
N PRO A 161 6.83 -21.71 2.70
CA PRO A 161 8.08 -21.27 2.09
C PRO A 161 8.57 -19.95 2.69
N ALA A 162 7.68 -19.00 2.98
CA ALA A 162 8.06 -17.74 3.61
C ALA A 162 8.65 -17.98 5.02
N PHE A 163 7.99 -18.80 5.83
CA PHE A 163 8.45 -19.16 7.17
C PHE A 163 9.82 -19.85 7.14
N ILE A 164 9.97 -20.87 6.29
CA ILE A 164 11.19 -21.66 6.17
C ILE A 164 12.34 -20.80 5.66
N MET A 165 12.14 -19.99 4.62
CA MET A 165 13.20 -19.17 4.04
C MET A 165 13.65 -18.06 4.99
N THR A 166 12.71 -17.40 5.69
CA THR A 166 13.07 -16.44 6.74
C THR A 166 13.85 -17.12 7.87
N LYS A 167 13.47 -18.35 8.25
CA LYS A 167 14.17 -19.04 9.33
C LYS A 167 15.56 -19.55 8.93
N ILE A 168 15.72 -20.10 7.73
CA ILE A 168 16.96 -20.74 7.30
C ILE A 168 17.94 -19.72 6.72
N MET A 169 17.49 -18.85 5.81
CA MET A 169 18.38 -17.93 5.10
C MET A 169 18.65 -16.66 5.90
N ILE A 170 17.61 -16.07 6.50
CA ILE A 170 17.73 -14.82 7.28
C ILE A 170 18.12 -15.12 8.74
N ARG A 171 17.92 -16.36 9.21
CA ARG A 171 18.27 -16.84 10.57
C ARG A 171 17.54 -16.12 11.70
N GLU A 172 16.37 -15.56 11.39
CA GLU A 172 15.58 -14.80 12.35
C GLU A 172 14.83 -15.67 13.38
N SER A 173 14.23 -15.00 14.36
CA SER A 173 13.42 -15.65 15.39
C SER A 173 12.20 -16.38 14.80
N TRP A 174 11.76 -17.46 15.46
CA TRP A 174 10.56 -18.21 15.05
C TRP A 174 9.30 -17.35 14.99
N LYS A 175 9.19 -16.36 15.89
CA LYS A 175 8.08 -15.40 15.92
C LYS A 175 8.11 -14.47 14.71
N PHE A 176 9.29 -13.98 14.33
CA PHE A 176 9.44 -13.13 13.15
C PHE A 176 9.20 -13.91 11.86
N ALA A 177 9.75 -15.12 11.73
CA ALA A 177 9.47 -16.00 10.59
C ALA A 177 7.96 -16.31 10.47
N GLY A 178 7.28 -16.57 11.61
CA GLY A 178 5.84 -16.73 11.69
C GLY A 178 5.09 -15.49 11.19
N ALA A 179 5.51 -14.30 11.65
CA ALA A 179 4.93 -13.03 11.23
C ALA A 179 5.03 -12.81 9.71
N VAL A 180 6.19 -13.09 9.11
CA VAL A 180 6.41 -12.97 7.67
C VAL A 180 5.50 -13.93 6.90
N GLY A 181 5.41 -15.19 7.32
CA GLY A 181 4.51 -16.18 6.70
C GLY A 181 3.04 -15.79 6.80
N ILE A 182 2.62 -15.25 7.96
CA ILE A 182 1.25 -14.75 8.16
C ILE A 182 0.98 -13.56 7.25
N LEU A 183 1.90 -12.59 7.17
CA LEU A 183 1.76 -11.41 6.32
C LEU A 183 1.68 -11.75 4.82
N MET A 184 2.37 -12.80 4.37
CA MET A 184 2.27 -13.27 2.98
C MET A 184 0.90 -13.84 2.60
N ASN A 185 0.06 -14.20 3.58
CA ASN A 185 -1.31 -14.66 3.34
C ASN A 185 -2.33 -13.53 3.21
N THR A 186 -1.92 -12.27 3.43
CA THR A 186 -2.81 -11.14 3.13
C THR A 186 -3.17 -11.14 1.64
N ARG A 187 -4.46 -11.28 1.35
CA ARG A 187 -4.98 -11.08 0.00
C ARG A 187 -5.51 -9.66 -0.11
N GLY A 188 -5.03 -8.96 -1.14
CA GLY A 188 -5.30 -7.55 -1.35
C GLY A 188 -6.26 -7.28 -2.50
N LEU A 189 -6.39 -5.99 -2.79
CA LEU A 189 -7.15 -5.46 -3.92
C LEU A 189 -6.69 -6.05 -5.26
N VAL A 190 -5.36 -6.17 -5.46
CA VAL A 190 -4.75 -6.66 -6.71
C VAL A 190 -5.22 -8.07 -7.07
N GLU A 191 -5.36 -8.95 -6.07
CA GLU A 191 -5.83 -10.31 -6.30
C GLU A 191 -7.30 -10.36 -6.69
N LEU A 192 -8.15 -9.56 -6.04
CA LEU A 192 -9.55 -9.45 -6.44
C LEU A 192 -9.71 -8.89 -7.85
N ILE A 193 -8.84 -7.97 -8.27
CA ILE A 193 -8.78 -7.52 -9.67
C ILE A 193 -8.43 -8.71 -10.56
N ALA A 194 -7.37 -9.46 -10.25
CA ALA A 194 -6.96 -10.62 -11.04
C ALA A 194 -8.07 -11.69 -11.15
N LEU A 195 -8.81 -11.95 -10.07
CA LEU A 195 -9.96 -12.86 -10.07
C LEU A 195 -11.09 -12.35 -10.97
N ASN A 196 -11.41 -11.05 -10.92
CA ASN A 196 -12.42 -10.46 -11.81
C ASN A 196 -11.99 -10.55 -13.28
N ILE A 197 -10.72 -10.27 -13.59
CA ILE A 197 -10.16 -10.44 -14.94
C ILE A 197 -10.28 -11.90 -15.38
N GLY A 198 -9.88 -12.85 -14.53
CA GLY A 198 -9.98 -14.28 -14.82
C GLY A 198 -11.41 -14.74 -15.07
N LEU A 199 -12.38 -14.19 -14.34
CA LEU A 199 -13.81 -14.46 -14.57
C LEU A 199 -14.29 -13.87 -15.90
N GLN A 200 -13.92 -12.63 -16.22
CA GLN A 200 -14.29 -11.97 -17.49
C GLN A 200 -13.69 -12.67 -18.71
N LEU A 201 -12.47 -13.19 -18.58
CA LEU A 201 -11.83 -14.00 -19.61
C LEU A 201 -12.37 -15.44 -19.69
N ASN A 202 -13.39 -15.79 -18.89
CA ASN A 202 -13.94 -17.15 -18.75
C ASN A 202 -12.90 -18.23 -18.39
N ILE A 203 -11.77 -17.82 -17.80
CA ILE A 203 -10.75 -18.73 -17.26
C ILE A 203 -11.26 -19.37 -15.96
N LEU A 204 -11.98 -18.57 -15.17
CA LEU A 204 -12.60 -19.01 -13.91
C LEU A 204 -14.10 -19.22 -14.13
N SER A 205 -14.62 -20.35 -13.68
CA SER A 205 -16.07 -20.53 -13.57
C SER A 205 -16.62 -19.66 -12.43
N PRO A 206 -17.89 -19.23 -12.47
CA PRO A 206 -18.51 -18.44 -11.39
C PRO A 206 -18.40 -19.11 -10.01
N ARG A 207 -18.41 -20.46 -9.99
CA ARG A 207 -18.25 -21.25 -8.77
C ARG A 207 -16.81 -21.17 -8.23
N LEU A 208 -15.80 -21.36 -9.07
CA LEU A 208 -14.39 -21.23 -8.65
C LEU A 208 -14.06 -19.79 -8.22
N PHE A 209 -14.59 -18.80 -8.93
CA PHE A 209 -14.48 -17.40 -8.53
C PHE A 209 -15.02 -17.16 -7.11
N THR A 210 -16.20 -17.71 -6.81
CA THR A 210 -16.81 -17.63 -5.47
C THR A 210 -15.91 -18.29 -4.40
N MET A 211 -15.38 -19.48 -4.68
CA MET A 211 -14.47 -20.18 -3.76
C MET A 211 -13.20 -19.37 -3.47
N LEU A 212 -12.59 -18.78 -4.51
CA LEU A 212 -11.36 -17.99 -4.39
C LEU A 212 -11.59 -16.65 -3.67
N ILE A 213 -12.74 -16.00 -3.88
CA ILE A 213 -13.10 -14.78 -3.13
C ILE A 213 -13.28 -15.09 -1.64
N ILE A 214 -14.03 -16.15 -1.30
CA ILE A 214 -14.22 -16.53 0.11
C ILE A 214 -12.88 -16.85 0.76
N MET A 215 -12.03 -17.62 0.08
CA MET A 215 -10.68 -17.91 0.54
C MET A 215 -9.88 -16.62 0.81
N ALA A 216 -9.89 -15.67 -0.14
CA ALA A 216 -9.18 -14.40 -0.01
C ALA A 216 -9.69 -13.54 1.15
N LEU A 217 -11.01 -13.43 1.32
CA LEU A 217 -11.60 -12.66 2.42
C LEU A 217 -11.32 -13.29 3.78
N VAL A 218 -11.50 -14.60 3.91
CA VAL A 218 -11.28 -15.33 5.17
C VAL A 218 -9.81 -15.31 5.57
N THR A 219 -8.89 -15.57 4.64
CA THR A 219 -7.44 -15.49 4.93
C THR A 219 -7.03 -14.10 5.38
N THR A 220 -7.47 -13.04 4.70
CA THR A 220 -7.16 -11.65 5.08
C THR A 220 -7.75 -11.28 6.44
N PHE A 221 -9.00 -11.69 6.71
CA PHE A 221 -9.65 -11.45 8.00
C PHE A 221 -8.92 -12.14 9.15
N ILE A 222 -8.45 -13.38 8.94
CA ILE A 222 -7.68 -14.15 9.95
C ILE A 222 -6.25 -13.60 10.13
N THR A 223 -5.66 -13.02 9.08
CA THR A 223 -4.27 -12.58 9.10
C THR A 223 -3.98 -11.54 10.18
N CYS A 224 -4.84 -10.52 10.34
CA CYS A 224 -4.65 -9.48 11.35
C CYS A 224 -4.65 -10.01 12.81
N PRO A 225 -5.67 -10.75 13.28
CA PRO A 225 -5.67 -11.29 14.65
C PRO A 225 -4.55 -12.32 14.85
N LEU A 226 -4.24 -13.12 13.84
CA LEU A 226 -3.17 -14.13 13.92
C LEU A 226 -1.79 -13.47 14.06
N LEU A 227 -1.53 -12.41 13.28
CA LEU A 227 -0.30 -11.62 13.38
C LEU A 227 -0.15 -10.98 14.76
N TRP A 228 -1.25 -10.46 15.30
CA TRP A 228 -1.26 -9.86 16.62
C TRP A 228 -0.88 -10.88 17.70
N LEU A 229 -1.46 -12.08 17.64
CA LEU A 229 -1.21 -13.15 18.60
C LEU A 229 0.21 -13.69 18.54
N VAL A 230 0.77 -13.87 17.33
CA VAL A 230 2.09 -14.50 17.13
C VAL A 230 3.25 -13.53 17.35
N TYR A 231 3.09 -12.28 16.93
CA TYR A 231 4.21 -11.33 16.87
C TYR A 231 3.97 -10.05 17.66
N LEU A 232 2.89 -9.31 17.37
CA LEU A 232 2.71 -7.97 17.95
C LEU A 232 2.55 -7.97 19.47
N ARG A 233 1.98 -9.04 20.05
CA ARG A 233 1.88 -9.19 21.51
C ARG A 233 3.24 -9.22 22.21
N THR A 234 4.29 -9.73 21.55
CA THR A 234 5.64 -9.80 22.13
C THR A 234 6.57 -8.72 21.58
N TYR A 235 6.14 -7.96 20.58
CA TYR A 235 6.96 -6.93 19.96
C TYR A 235 7.19 -5.79 20.96
N LYS A 236 8.44 -5.66 21.40
CA LYS A 236 8.90 -4.49 22.16
C LYS A 236 9.56 -3.57 21.14
N PRO A 237 8.98 -2.39 20.83
CA PRO A 237 9.68 -1.43 19.99
C PRO A 237 10.98 -1.05 20.72
N ASP A 238 12.07 -0.96 19.97
CA ASP A 238 13.30 -0.40 20.52
C ASP A 238 12.99 1.01 21.07
N PRO A 239 13.48 1.35 22.28
CA PRO A 239 13.33 2.71 22.75
C PRO A 239 13.90 3.64 21.68
N PRO A 240 13.23 4.77 21.37
CA PRO A 240 13.76 5.71 20.41
C PRO A 240 15.20 5.99 20.82
N LEU A 241 16.12 5.88 19.85
CA LEU A 241 17.51 6.24 20.06
C LEU A 241 17.51 7.72 20.46
N LEU A 242 17.42 8.00 21.75
CA LEU A 242 17.84 9.22 22.38
C LEU A 242 19.37 9.18 22.24
N GLY A 243 19.83 9.39 20.99
CA GLY A 243 21.21 9.71 20.70
C GLY A 243 21.55 10.84 21.65
N ASN A 244 22.69 10.68 22.32
CA ASN A 244 23.24 11.51 23.38
C ASN A 244 23.18 12.99 22.97
N THR A 245 22.01 13.59 23.09
CA THR A 245 21.76 15.01 22.90
C THR A 245 21.94 15.55 24.29
N SER A 246 23.21 15.73 24.65
CA SER A 246 23.64 16.64 25.70
C SER A 246 22.87 17.94 25.50
N THR A 247 21.73 18.08 26.19
CA THR A 247 21.03 19.33 26.50
C THR A 247 21.26 20.49 25.52
N SER A 248 21.12 20.27 24.21
CA SER A 248 20.95 21.40 23.31
C SER A 248 19.50 21.78 23.47
N LYS A 249 19.25 22.78 24.32
CA LYS A 249 17.98 23.50 24.34
C LYS A 249 17.61 23.74 22.88
N VAL A 250 16.64 22.98 22.38
CA VAL A 250 16.02 23.25 21.08
C VAL A 250 15.31 24.58 21.30
N ASN A 251 16.00 25.64 20.92
CA ASN A 251 15.53 26.99 21.04
C ASN A 251 14.52 27.17 19.91
N PHE A 252 13.24 26.88 20.18
CA PHE A 252 12.16 27.21 19.26
C PHE A 252 12.16 28.73 19.08
N PRO A 253 12.49 29.27 17.89
CA PRO A 253 12.37 30.69 17.64
C PRO A 253 10.88 31.02 17.57
N GLY A 254 10.33 31.50 18.68
CA GLY A 254 8.90 31.84 18.77
C GLY A 254 8.27 31.76 20.16
N ARG A 255 8.96 31.23 21.18
CA ARG A 255 8.37 31.10 22.53
C ARG A 255 8.16 32.45 23.27
N SER A 256 8.67 33.55 22.71
CA SER A 256 8.52 34.90 23.28
C SER A 256 7.18 35.57 22.97
N TYR A 257 6.40 35.08 22.00
CA TYR A 257 5.10 35.69 21.62
C TYR A 257 3.92 35.20 22.46
N LEU A 258 4.02 34.02 23.09
CA LEU A 258 2.91 33.43 23.85
C LEU A 258 2.84 33.91 25.31
N ARG A 259 3.77 34.76 25.77
CA ARG A 259 3.81 35.23 27.17
C ARG A 259 3.22 36.62 27.38
N THR A 260 2.92 37.37 26.32
CA THR A 260 2.47 38.78 26.42
C THR A 260 0.95 38.97 26.25
N HIS A 261 0.18 37.94 25.87
CA HIS A 261 -1.25 38.11 25.53
C HIS A 261 -2.24 37.11 26.16
N LEU A 262 -1.92 36.54 27.32
CA LEU A 262 -2.91 35.79 28.12
C LEU A 262 -3.33 36.63 29.34
N PRO A 263 -4.63 36.91 29.55
CA PRO A 263 -5.10 37.61 30.74
C PRO A 263 -4.81 36.77 31.99
N SER A 264 -4.25 37.39 33.02
CA SER A 264 -3.94 36.74 34.29
C SER A 264 -5.22 36.37 35.04
N THR A 265 -5.69 35.12 34.89
CA THR A 265 -6.65 34.55 35.84
C THR A 265 -5.92 34.18 37.13
N ARG A 266 -6.16 35.01 38.15
CA ARG A 266 -5.68 34.89 39.53
C ARG A 266 -6.28 33.63 40.17
N ILE A 267 -5.51 32.55 40.30
CA ILE A 267 -5.89 31.39 41.11
C ILE A 267 -5.39 31.63 42.54
N HIS A 268 -6.33 31.66 43.48
CA HIS A 268 -6.12 31.79 44.92
C HIS A 268 -5.34 30.59 45.46
N ASN A 269 -4.24 30.87 46.17
CA ASN A 269 -3.55 29.90 47.02
C ASN A 269 -4.38 29.64 48.29
N THR A 270 -4.64 28.37 48.59
CA THR A 270 -4.98 27.91 49.95
C THR A 270 -3.94 26.87 50.39
N SER A 271 -3.44 27.11 51.59
CA SER A 271 -2.39 26.43 52.36
C SER A 271 -2.55 24.91 52.56
N SER A 272 -1.43 24.18 52.66
CA SER A 272 -1.18 23.17 53.72
C SER A 272 0.22 22.52 53.62
N ASN A 273 1.05 22.80 54.64
CA ASN A 273 2.00 21.93 55.37
C ASN A 273 3.13 21.11 54.66
N ALA A 274 4.37 21.62 54.82
CA ALA A 274 5.60 21.01 55.42
C ALA A 274 6.26 19.71 54.85
N PRO A 275 7.56 19.42 55.11
CA PRO A 275 8.74 20.30 55.27
C PRO A 275 9.99 19.83 54.48
N ALA A 276 11.02 20.68 54.52
CA ALA A 276 12.35 20.51 53.96
C ALA A 276 13.20 19.42 54.65
N ILE A 277 14.04 18.73 53.87
CA ILE A 277 15.21 17.98 54.37
C ILE A 277 16.48 18.55 53.72
N THR A 278 17.32 19.07 54.59
CA THR A 278 18.69 19.55 54.40
C THR A 278 19.69 18.40 54.26
N GLY A 279 20.74 18.59 53.45
CA GLY A 279 21.94 17.73 53.46
C GLY A 279 23.05 18.26 52.55
N ARG A 280 24.01 19.00 53.15
CA ARG A 280 25.27 19.44 52.53
C ARG A 280 26.26 18.26 52.41
N HIS A 281 27.03 18.20 51.32
CA HIS A 281 28.49 18.04 51.44
C HIS A 281 29.27 18.53 50.19
N ASN A 282 30.18 19.47 50.45
CA ASN A 282 31.40 19.89 49.71
C ASN A 282 32.24 18.66 49.27
N GLN A 283 33.12 18.59 48.25
CA GLN A 283 33.93 19.55 47.46
C GLN A 283 34.75 18.77 46.36
N PRO A 284 35.80 19.29 45.65
CA PRO A 284 35.84 19.33 44.16
C PRO A 284 37.08 18.66 43.47
N LEU A 285 37.29 18.98 42.17
CA LEU A 285 38.52 18.84 41.32
C LEU A 285 38.77 17.43 40.72
N ARG A 286 39.27 17.19 39.49
CA ARG A 286 39.74 17.94 38.29
C ARG A 286 39.94 16.89 37.13
N PRO A 287 40.37 17.27 35.91
CA PRO A 287 40.06 16.57 34.64
C PRO A 287 41.17 15.65 34.11
N THR A 288 40.86 14.82 33.11
CA THR A 288 41.87 14.27 32.20
C THR A 288 41.33 14.02 30.79
N PHE A 289 42.06 14.58 29.83
CA PHE A 289 42.01 14.39 28.38
C PHE A 289 42.13 12.91 27.96
N SER A 290 41.53 12.55 26.82
CA SER A 290 42.32 12.11 25.65
C SER A 290 41.49 11.95 24.36
N THR A 291 42.03 12.59 23.35
CA THR A 291 41.83 12.51 21.90
C THR A 291 41.92 11.08 21.35
N ILE A 292 41.23 10.80 20.23
CA ILE A 292 41.55 9.93 19.05
C ILE A 292 40.21 9.82 18.28
N SER A 293 39.91 10.47 17.13
CA SER A 293 40.59 10.68 15.84
C SER A 293 40.93 9.39 15.09
N LYS A 294 40.24 9.18 13.95
CA LYS A 294 40.48 8.26 12.82
C LYS A 294 39.66 6.95 12.88
N TYR A 295 38.98 6.47 11.83
CA TYR A 295 38.87 6.84 10.40
C TYR A 295 37.42 6.75 9.96
#